data_AF-W7L222-F1
#
_entry.id   AF-W7L222-F1
#
_cell.length_a   1.000
_cell.length_b   1.000
_cell.length_c   1.000
_cell.angle_alpha   90.00
_cell.angle_beta   90.00
_cell.angle_gamma   90.00
#
_symmetry.space_group_name_H-M   'P 1'
#
loop_
_entity.id
_entity.type
_entity.pdbx_description
1 polymer ?
#
loop_
_entity_poly.entity_id
_entity_poly.type
_entity_poly.pdbx_seq_one_letter_code
_entity_poly.pdbx_strand_id
1 'polypeptide(L)'
;MLKKAFKKSMLFVLLASLLLLLGACTNAIDENAENNEGTENTEESKDNEDMEGMDHDNMDDDMEGMDHDNMNMSGSGEVPEGLEEAASPTYEAGSKAIIESDHMSGMKGAEATIVGAYDTTVYTISYTPTTGGESVEDHKWVIHEELEGVGEERLEPGTEVTVNAEHMEGMDGATAVIDSAEQTTVYMVDFTPTTGGEEVKNHKWVTESELSPAE
;
A
#
# COMPACT_ATOMS: atom_id res chain seq x y z
N MET A 1 53.07 -24.70 -15.84
CA MET A 1 52.78 -26.14 -15.96
C MET A 1 51.32 -26.37 -15.57
N LEU A 2 50.57 -27.09 -16.41
CA LEU A 2 49.23 -27.70 -16.24
C LEU A 2 48.08 -26.78 -15.77
N LYS A 3 47.22 -26.21 -16.65
CA LYS A 3 46.10 -26.80 -17.43
C LYS A 3 45.12 -27.68 -16.62
N LYS A 4 43.88 -27.21 -16.46
CA LYS A 4 42.69 -28.05 -16.57
C LYS A 4 41.55 -27.25 -17.22
N ALA A 5 40.89 -27.89 -18.18
CA ALA A 5 39.94 -27.32 -19.11
C ALA A 5 38.62 -28.12 -19.07
N PHE A 6 37.53 -27.43 -19.39
CA PHE A 6 36.29 -27.88 -20.07
C PHE A 6 35.43 -29.03 -19.50
N LYS A 7 34.12 -28.75 -19.41
CA LYS A 7 33.09 -29.46 -20.21
C LYS A 7 31.80 -28.62 -20.36
N LYS A 8 31.44 -28.34 -21.61
CA LYS A 8 30.09 -27.97 -22.08
C LYS A 8 29.26 -29.26 -22.22
N SER A 9 27.96 -29.22 -21.97
CA SER A 9 26.96 -30.20 -22.44
C SER A 9 25.57 -29.70 -22.05
N MET A 10 24.48 -29.81 -22.79
CA MET A 10 24.19 -30.06 -24.20
C MET A 10 22.67 -29.82 -24.32
N LEU A 11 22.28 -29.11 -25.38
CA LEU A 11 20.93 -28.95 -25.87
C LEU A 11 20.23 -30.33 -26.03
N PHE A 12 19.01 -30.49 -25.52
CA PHE A 12 18.06 -31.48 -26.07
C PHE A 12 16.77 -30.77 -26.48
N VAL A 13 16.31 -31.21 -27.63
CA VAL A 13 15.37 -30.60 -28.56
C VAL A 13 14.10 -31.47 -28.60
N LEU A 14 13.01 -30.87 -29.08
CA LEU A 14 11.82 -31.48 -29.74
C LEU A 14 10.68 -31.95 -28.82
N LEU A 15 9.38 -31.88 -29.13
CA LEU A 15 8.47 -31.11 -29.98
C LEU A 15 7.15 -31.90 -29.93
N ALA A 16 6.01 -31.29 -29.63
CA ALA A 16 4.71 -31.79 -30.07
C ALA A 16 3.70 -30.64 -30.12
N SER A 17 3.71 -29.96 -31.25
CA SER A 17 2.64 -29.12 -31.77
C SER A 17 1.31 -29.87 -31.83
N LEU A 18 0.23 -29.23 -31.41
CA LEU A 18 -1.10 -29.49 -31.95
C LEU A 18 -1.77 -28.15 -32.29
N LEU A 19 -1.55 -27.70 -33.52
CA LEU A 19 -2.34 -26.67 -34.18
C LEU A 19 -3.59 -27.34 -34.75
N LEU A 20 -4.77 -26.94 -34.28
CA LEU A 20 -6.02 -27.14 -35.01
C LEU A 20 -6.39 -25.82 -35.66
N LEU A 21 -6.28 -25.80 -36.99
CA LEU A 21 -6.64 -24.72 -37.87
C LEU A 21 -8.05 -24.95 -38.43
N LEU A 22 -8.78 -23.83 -38.50
CA LEU A 22 -9.78 -23.43 -39.49
C LEU A 22 -11.22 -23.94 -39.38
N GLY A 23 -12.10 -22.96 -39.17
CA GLY A 23 -13.48 -22.95 -39.65
C GLY A 23 -13.85 -21.53 -40.09
N ALA A 24 -13.37 -21.11 -41.27
CA ALA A 24 -13.86 -19.92 -41.96
C ALA A 24 -15.06 -20.34 -42.82
N CYS A 25 -16.24 -19.79 -42.53
CA CYS A 25 -17.33 -19.71 -43.49
C CYS A 25 -17.45 -18.24 -43.90
N THR A 26 -16.87 -17.95 -45.06
CA THR A 26 -17.23 -16.82 -45.91
C THR A 26 -18.58 -17.10 -46.56
N ASN A 27 -19.42 -16.08 -46.73
CA ASN A 27 -20.29 -15.92 -47.89
C ASN A 27 -20.64 -14.44 -48.04
N ALA A 28 -20.38 -13.92 -49.23
CA ALA A 28 -20.66 -12.57 -49.67
C ALA A 28 -22.02 -12.51 -50.38
N ILE A 29 -22.76 -11.43 -50.09
CA ILE A 29 -23.63 -10.60 -50.97
C ILE A 29 -24.69 -11.32 -51.81
N ASP A 30 -25.97 -11.01 -51.53
CA ASP A 30 -26.93 -10.61 -52.55
C ASP A 30 -27.90 -9.55 -52.00
N GLU A 31 -28.34 -8.65 -52.86
CA GLU A 31 -29.10 -7.43 -52.57
C GLU A 31 -30.63 -7.64 -52.54
N ASN A 32 -31.29 -6.70 -51.85
CA ASN A 32 -32.62 -6.15 -52.11
C ASN A 32 -33.88 -6.94 -51.70
N ALA A 33 -34.56 -6.48 -50.63
CA ALA A 33 -35.80 -5.70 -50.76
C ALA A 33 -36.48 -5.44 -49.40
N GLU A 34 -36.65 -4.14 -49.12
CA GLU A 34 -37.85 -3.51 -48.56
C GLU A 34 -38.22 -3.58 -47.06
N ASN A 35 -38.20 -2.36 -46.48
CA ASN A 35 -39.24 -1.71 -45.67
C ASN A 35 -39.12 -1.69 -44.14
N ASN A 36 -38.61 -0.55 -43.67
CA ASN A 36 -39.36 0.52 -43.00
C ASN A 36 -39.14 0.74 -41.48
N GLU A 37 -38.89 2.03 -41.20
CA GLU A 37 -39.14 2.82 -39.98
C GLU A 37 -38.34 2.56 -38.69
N GLY A 38 -37.65 3.61 -38.23
CA GLY A 38 -37.19 3.69 -36.84
C GLY A 38 -36.07 4.68 -36.52
N THR A 39 -36.25 5.96 -36.86
CA THR A 39 -35.76 7.14 -36.13
C THR A 39 -34.26 7.23 -35.75
N GLU A 40 -33.54 8.04 -36.52
CA GLU A 40 -32.33 8.74 -36.06
C GLU A 40 -32.72 9.88 -35.10
N ASN A 41 -31.91 10.09 -34.05
CA ASN A 41 -31.59 11.43 -33.58
C ASN A 41 -30.21 11.40 -32.93
N THR A 42 -29.31 12.15 -33.56
CA THR A 42 -27.98 12.51 -33.11
C THR A 42 -28.04 13.67 -32.11
N GLU A 43 -27.13 13.58 -31.14
CA GLU A 43 -26.52 14.55 -30.24
C GLU A 43 -26.77 16.06 -30.50
N GLU A 44 -26.97 16.85 -29.43
CA GLU A 44 -26.10 18.01 -29.15
C GLU A 44 -26.26 18.56 -27.71
N SER A 45 -25.13 19.07 -27.21
CA SER A 45 -24.84 19.61 -25.88
C SER A 45 -25.69 20.80 -25.43
N LYS A 46 -25.67 21.04 -24.10
CA LYS A 46 -25.72 22.38 -23.51
C LYS A 46 -25.10 22.37 -22.11
N ASP A 47 -23.94 22.99 -22.00
CA ASP A 47 -23.39 23.53 -20.76
C ASP A 47 -24.35 24.59 -20.18
N ASN A 48 -24.50 24.62 -18.85
CA ASN A 48 -24.13 25.81 -18.10
C ASN A 48 -23.97 25.52 -16.60
N GLU A 49 -22.92 26.11 -16.05
CA GLU A 49 -22.43 26.10 -14.69
C GLU A 49 -23.35 26.85 -13.73
N ASP A 50 -23.42 26.38 -12.47
CA ASP A 50 -23.51 27.22 -11.26
C ASP A 50 -23.47 26.30 -10.02
N MET A 51 -22.29 26.19 -9.39
CA MET A 51 -22.18 25.85 -7.96
C MET A 51 -21.04 26.66 -7.36
N GLU A 52 -21.41 27.83 -6.82
CA GLU A 52 -20.58 28.56 -5.88
C GLU A 52 -20.66 27.93 -4.48
N GLY A 53 -19.50 27.83 -3.83
CA GLY A 53 -19.38 27.79 -2.37
C GLY A 53 -19.29 26.40 -1.75
N MET A 54 -18.09 25.79 -1.75
CA MET A 54 -17.73 24.83 -0.72
C MET A 54 -16.63 25.44 0.14
N ASP A 55 -17.05 25.84 1.34
CA ASP A 55 -16.22 26.21 2.47
C ASP A 55 -15.33 25.03 2.85
N HIS A 56 -14.07 25.34 3.17
CA HIS A 56 -13.02 24.39 3.48
C HIS A 56 -12.98 24.18 4.99
N ASP A 57 -13.82 23.29 5.50
CA ASP A 57 -13.81 22.90 6.91
C ASP A 57 -13.83 21.36 7.03
N ASN A 58 -12.77 20.83 7.63
CA ASN A 58 -12.63 19.50 8.24
C ASN A 58 -13.24 18.31 7.48
N MET A 59 -12.43 17.66 6.65
CA MET A 59 -12.54 16.22 6.42
C MET A 59 -11.84 15.50 7.58
N ASP A 60 -12.56 15.36 8.70
CA ASP A 60 -12.40 14.15 9.51
C ASP A 60 -12.98 13.04 8.62
N ASP A 61 -12.12 12.34 7.89
CA ASP A 61 -12.55 11.17 7.12
C ASP A 61 -12.88 10.04 8.10
N ASP A 62 -14.16 10.04 8.49
CA ASP A 62 -14.88 8.94 9.07
C ASP A 62 -14.76 7.71 8.15
N MET A 63 -13.70 6.90 8.34
CA MET A 63 -13.71 5.48 8.01
C MET A 63 -14.59 4.68 9.00
N GLU A 64 -15.72 5.25 9.47
CA GLU A 64 -16.67 4.62 10.40
C GLU A 64 -17.58 3.58 9.71
N GLY A 65 -17.03 2.78 8.78
CA GLY A 65 -17.84 1.88 7.94
C GLY A 65 -17.35 0.43 7.87
N MET A 66 -16.08 0.19 8.19
CA MET A 66 -15.53 -1.16 8.19
C MET A 66 -15.33 -1.59 9.64
N ASP A 67 -16.05 -2.63 10.04
CA ASP A 67 -16.00 -3.28 11.35
C ASP A 67 -14.61 -3.94 11.51
N HIS A 68 -13.58 -3.14 11.76
CA HIS A 68 -12.17 -3.53 11.86
C HIS A 68 -11.82 -4.19 13.19
N ASP A 69 -12.78 -4.29 14.12
CA ASP A 69 -12.60 -4.79 15.50
C ASP A 69 -12.12 -6.26 15.57
N ASN A 70 -12.13 -6.99 14.45
CA ASN A 70 -11.77 -8.42 14.41
C ASN A 70 -10.69 -8.77 13.37
N MET A 71 -9.98 -7.77 12.83
CA MET A 71 -8.79 -8.03 12.01
C MET A 71 -7.57 -8.19 12.92
N ASN A 72 -6.68 -9.12 12.58
CA ASN A 72 -5.43 -9.28 13.31
C ASN A 72 -4.54 -8.05 13.06
N MET A 73 -4.50 -7.13 14.02
CA MET A 73 -3.69 -5.91 13.94
C MET A 73 -2.21 -6.14 14.28
N SER A 74 -1.84 -7.37 14.66
CA SER A 74 -0.45 -7.69 15.00
C SER A 74 0.39 -7.91 13.74
N GLY A 75 1.52 -7.21 13.66
CA GLY A 75 2.50 -7.37 12.60
C GLY A 75 3.35 -8.63 12.76
N SER A 76 4.06 -9.01 11.70
CA SER A 76 4.93 -10.20 11.64
C SER A 76 6.14 -10.14 12.59
N GLY A 77 6.50 -8.95 13.09
CA GLY A 77 7.72 -8.72 13.87
C GLY A 77 9.01 -8.79 13.05
N GLU A 78 8.92 -9.12 11.76
CA GLU A 78 10.06 -9.11 10.84
C GLU A 78 10.48 -7.66 10.57
N VAL A 79 11.78 -7.41 10.60
CA VAL A 79 12.33 -6.07 10.34
C VAL A 79 12.83 -6.05 8.88
N PRO A 80 12.46 -5.05 8.06
CA PRO A 80 12.92 -4.93 6.68
C PRO A 80 14.44 -4.98 6.56
N GLU A 81 14.94 -5.63 5.51
CA GLU A 81 16.39 -5.69 5.26
C GLU A 81 16.95 -4.29 5.01
N GLY A 82 18.10 -3.99 5.64
CA GLY A 82 18.77 -2.70 5.48
C GLY A 82 18.26 -1.58 6.38
N LEU A 83 17.19 -1.81 7.15
CA LEU A 83 16.71 -0.82 8.12
C LEU A 83 17.73 -0.65 9.26
N GLU A 84 18.18 0.58 9.46
CA GLU A 84 19.18 0.91 10.47
C GLU A 84 18.53 1.18 11.84
N GLU A 85 19.03 0.51 12.89
CA GLU A 85 18.64 0.83 14.27
C GLU A 85 19.03 2.27 14.62
N ALA A 86 18.12 2.97 15.29
CA ALA A 86 18.34 4.35 15.69
C ALA A 86 19.48 4.42 16.72
N ALA A 87 20.45 5.30 16.48
CA ALA A 87 21.64 5.38 17.34
C ALA A 87 21.36 6.02 18.71
N SER A 88 20.34 6.89 18.79
CA SER A 88 19.96 7.61 20.01
C SER A 88 18.47 7.98 19.99
N PRO A 89 17.57 6.99 20.01
CA PRO A 89 16.13 7.24 20.02
C PRO A 89 15.70 7.90 21.33
N THR A 90 14.63 8.70 21.31
CA THR A 90 14.03 9.22 22.54
C THR A 90 13.50 8.09 23.43
N TYR A 91 12.96 7.03 22.82
CA TYR A 91 12.42 5.86 23.52
C TYR A 91 13.20 4.59 23.14
N GLU A 92 14.05 4.09 24.04
CA GLU A 92 14.84 2.87 23.78
C GLU A 92 13.96 1.62 23.70
N ALA A 93 14.42 0.59 22.97
CA ALA A 93 13.76 -0.72 22.96
C ALA A 93 13.62 -1.29 24.38
N GLY A 94 12.43 -1.78 24.71
CA GLY A 94 12.02 -2.25 26.04
C GLY A 94 11.51 -1.15 26.97
N SER A 95 11.62 0.13 26.60
CA SER A 95 11.00 1.24 27.32
C SER A 95 9.50 1.36 27.01
N LYS A 96 8.82 2.25 27.73
CA LYS A 96 7.40 2.53 27.57
C LYS A 96 7.17 3.96 27.08
N ALA A 97 6.14 4.13 26.27
CA ALA A 97 5.64 5.42 25.80
C ALA A 97 4.10 5.39 25.71
N ILE A 98 3.47 6.55 25.59
CA ILE A 98 2.04 6.69 25.30
C ILE A 98 1.88 7.05 23.83
N ILE A 99 1.02 6.33 23.12
CA ILE A 99 0.69 6.62 21.72
C ILE A 99 -0.26 7.83 21.68
N GLU A 100 0.09 8.86 20.92
CA GLU A 100 -0.71 10.08 20.74
C GLU A 100 -1.46 10.11 19.40
N SER A 101 -1.04 9.27 18.44
CA SER A 101 -1.70 9.10 17.15
C SER A 101 -2.91 8.17 17.24
N ASP A 102 -3.78 8.27 16.23
CA ASP A 102 -4.99 7.47 16.10
C ASP A 102 -5.07 6.87 14.69
N HIS A 103 -4.01 6.18 14.26
CA HIS A 103 -4.00 5.52 12.94
C HIS A 103 -5.07 4.44 12.84
N MET A 104 -5.40 3.82 13.98
CA MET A 104 -6.49 2.88 14.16
C MET A 104 -7.15 3.10 15.52
N SER A 105 -8.46 2.83 15.57
CA SER A 105 -9.25 2.90 16.80
C SER A 105 -8.58 2.16 17.96
N GLY A 106 -8.49 2.83 19.10
CA GLY A 106 -7.90 2.29 20.32
C GLY A 106 -6.39 2.48 20.45
N MET A 107 -5.71 3.07 19.47
CA MET A 107 -4.29 3.43 19.59
C MET A 107 -4.09 4.64 20.52
N LYS A 108 -4.87 5.70 20.32
CA LYS A 108 -4.67 6.94 21.05
C LYS A 108 -4.81 6.76 22.56
N GLY A 109 -3.79 7.20 23.29
CA GLY A 109 -3.66 7.09 24.74
C GLY A 109 -3.25 5.70 25.24
N ALA A 110 -3.01 4.72 24.35
CA ALA A 110 -2.53 3.41 24.75
C ALA A 110 -1.08 3.49 25.27
N GLU A 111 -0.80 2.82 26.37
CA GLU A 111 0.57 2.58 26.80
C GLU A 111 1.19 1.50 25.91
N ALA A 112 2.31 1.83 25.28
CA ALA A 112 3.03 0.98 24.37
C ALA A 112 4.39 0.59 24.93
N THR A 113 4.83 -0.63 24.64
CA THR A 113 6.21 -1.08 24.83
C THR A 113 6.95 -0.95 23.50
N ILE A 114 8.09 -0.27 23.50
CA ILE A 114 8.93 -0.14 22.32
C ILE A 114 9.62 -1.48 22.05
N VAL A 115 9.38 -2.06 20.87
CA VAL A 115 10.01 -3.31 20.43
C VAL A 115 11.29 -3.04 19.64
N GLY A 116 11.30 -1.97 18.85
CA GLY A 116 12.47 -1.51 18.10
C GLY A 116 12.35 -0.04 17.73
N ALA A 117 13.49 0.59 17.49
CA ALA A 117 13.60 1.99 17.09
C ALA A 117 14.60 2.11 15.94
N TYR A 118 14.21 2.78 14.86
CA TYR A 118 14.95 2.78 13.61
C TYR A 118 14.97 4.16 12.96
N ASP A 119 16.09 4.54 12.35
CA ASP A 119 16.19 5.79 11.62
C ASP A 119 15.93 5.52 10.13
N THR A 120 14.89 6.13 9.57
CA THR A 120 14.51 5.95 8.16
C THR A 120 13.70 7.14 7.66
N THR A 121 13.34 7.14 6.37
CA THR A 121 12.30 8.02 5.84
C THR A 121 10.96 7.31 5.91
N VAL A 122 10.01 7.92 6.60
CA VAL A 122 8.60 7.54 6.54
C VAL A 122 7.91 8.24 5.39
N TYR A 123 6.89 7.57 4.86
CA TYR A 123 6.00 8.09 3.86
C TYR A 123 4.56 7.92 4.29
N THR A 124 3.74 8.92 3.99
CA THR A 124 2.29 8.73 3.89
C THR A 124 1.96 8.40 2.45
N ILE A 125 1.07 7.44 2.25
CA ILE A 125 0.75 6.93 0.91
C ILE A 125 -0.75 6.79 0.67
N SER A 126 -1.14 7.02 -0.58
CA SER A 126 -2.46 6.70 -1.10
C SER A 126 -2.35 5.53 -2.08
N TYR A 127 -3.17 4.49 -1.91
CA TYR A 127 -3.12 3.29 -2.75
C TYR A 127 -4.47 2.59 -2.88
N THR A 128 -4.64 1.84 -3.97
CA THR A 128 -5.75 0.89 -4.11
C THR A 128 -5.26 -0.50 -3.76
N PRO A 129 -5.90 -1.23 -2.82
CA PRO A 129 -5.48 -2.58 -2.43
C PRO A 129 -5.44 -3.55 -3.63
N THR A 130 -4.47 -4.46 -3.65
CA THR A 130 -4.32 -5.48 -4.71
C THR A 130 -5.47 -6.48 -4.75
N THR A 131 -6.19 -6.61 -3.64
CA THR A 131 -7.43 -7.39 -3.52
C THR A 131 -8.66 -6.67 -4.10
N GLY A 132 -8.50 -5.42 -4.56
CA GLY A 132 -9.58 -4.52 -4.94
C GLY A 132 -10.26 -3.87 -3.73
N GLY A 133 -11.21 -2.98 -3.97
CA GLY A 133 -11.91 -2.24 -2.92
C GLY A 133 -11.81 -0.73 -3.12
N GLU A 134 -12.14 0.00 -2.06
CA GLU A 134 -11.94 1.45 -2.00
C GLU A 134 -10.45 1.77 -1.86
N SER A 135 -10.04 2.93 -2.37
CA SER A 135 -8.68 3.42 -2.14
C SER A 135 -8.50 3.80 -0.68
N VAL A 136 -7.31 3.53 -0.16
CA VAL A 136 -6.85 3.99 1.15
C VAL A 136 -6.05 5.26 0.90
N GLU A 137 -6.42 6.35 1.58
CA GLU A 137 -5.79 7.66 1.41
C GLU A 137 -5.01 8.05 2.67
N ASP A 138 -3.88 8.76 2.53
CA ASP A 138 -3.01 9.23 3.62
C ASP A 138 -2.65 8.13 4.65
N HIS A 139 -2.38 6.91 4.18
CA HIS A 139 -2.02 5.79 5.05
C HIS A 139 -0.69 6.07 5.77
N LYS A 140 -0.71 5.94 7.10
CA LYS A 140 0.43 6.08 8.01
C LYS A 140 0.77 4.73 8.62
N TRP A 141 1.99 4.22 8.49
CA TRP A 141 3.12 4.71 7.69
C TRP A 141 3.71 3.54 6.92
N VAL A 142 4.38 3.82 5.80
CA VAL A 142 5.37 2.90 5.22
C VAL A 142 6.75 3.52 5.29
N ILE A 143 7.79 2.71 5.41
CA ILE A 143 9.18 3.19 5.44
C ILE A 143 9.88 2.95 4.11
N HIS A 144 11.02 3.60 3.89
CA HIS A 144 11.76 3.52 2.64
C HIS A 144 12.16 2.10 2.24
N GLU A 145 12.53 1.28 3.22
CA GLU A 145 12.94 -0.12 3.06
C GLU A 145 11.77 -1.04 2.69
N GLU A 146 10.53 -0.56 2.83
CA GLU A 146 9.30 -1.26 2.45
C GLU A 146 8.84 -0.89 1.03
N LEU A 147 9.67 -0.23 0.22
CA LEU A 147 9.36 0.15 -1.16
C LEU A 147 10.22 -0.63 -2.17
N GLU A 148 9.60 -1.21 -3.19
CA GLU A 148 10.32 -2.04 -4.16
C GLU A 148 11.17 -1.23 -5.12
N GLY A 149 12.43 -1.65 -5.29
CA GLY A 149 13.29 -1.17 -6.38
C GLY A 149 13.69 0.31 -6.27
N VAL A 150 13.48 0.94 -5.11
CA VAL A 150 13.91 2.31 -4.84
C VAL A 150 15.41 2.36 -4.53
N GLY A 151 16.05 3.48 -4.85
CA GLY A 151 17.44 3.73 -4.48
C GLY A 151 17.57 4.17 -3.02
N GLU A 152 18.69 4.76 -2.64
CA GLU A 152 18.90 5.36 -1.30
C GLU A 152 18.35 6.79 -1.19
N GLU A 153 17.98 7.39 -2.33
CA GLU A 153 17.46 8.76 -2.36
C GLU A 153 16.01 8.77 -1.88
N ARG A 154 15.75 9.68 -0.94
CA ARG A 154 14.40 10.01 -0.48
C ARG A 154 13.49 10.37 -1.66
N LEU A 155 12.27 9.86 -1.61
CA LEU A 155 11.26 10.10 -2.64
C LEU A 155 10.47 11.39 -2.37
N GLU A 156 10.05 12.05 -3.45
CA GLU A 156 9.27 13.28 -3.39
C GLU A 156 7.76 12.98 -3.49
N PRO A 157 6.89 13.85 -2.92
CA PRO A 157 5.45 13.76 -3.11
C PRO A 157 5.03 13.67 -4.58
N GLY A 158 4.02 12.86 -4.87
CA GLY A 158 3.53 12.54 -6.21
C GLY A 158 4.31 11.43 -6.93
N THR A 159 5.35 10.86 -6.29
CA THR A 159 6.07 9.70 -6.85
C THR A 159 5.22 8.44 -6.74
N GLU A 160 5.10 7.68 -7.83
CA GLU A 160 4.49 6.35 -7.82
C GLU A 160 5.52 5.28 -7.42
N VAL A 161 5.13 4.39 -6.51
CA VAL A 161 5.96 3.30 -5.98
C VAL A 161 5.18 1.99 -5.88
N THR A 162 5.89 0.88 -5.73
CA THR A 162 5.29 -0.41 -5.36
C THR A 162 5.64 -0.72 -3.91
N VAL A 163 4.62 -1.02 -3.10
CA VAL A 163 4.76 -1.30 -1.67
C VAL A 163 5.10 -2.77 -1.46
N ASN A 164 6.11 -3.05 -0.64
CA ASN A 164 6.53 -4.37 -0.17
C ASN A 164 6.40 -4.41 1.36
N ALA A 165 5.16 -4.22 1.82
CA ALA A 165 4.75 -4.28 3.21
C ALA A 165 3.41 -5.02 3.32
N GLU A 166 3.30 -5.83 4.37
CA GLU A 166 2.11 -6.63 4.68
C GLU A 166 1.39 -6.10 5.93
N HIS A 167 1.31 -4.77 6.11
CA HIS A 167 0.67 -4.20 7.32
C HIS A 167 -0.84 -4.50 7.34
N MET A 168 -1.47 -4.56 6.16
CA MET A 168 -2.87 -4.92 5.97
C MET A 168 -3.05 -5.76 4.70
N GLU A 169 -4.14 -6.53 4.63
CA GLU A 169 -4.47 -7.32 3.45
C GLU A 169 -4.58 -6.43 2.20
N GLY A 170 -3.90 -6.83 1.13
CA GLY A 170 -3.90 -6.10 -0.15
C GLY A 170 -2.92 -4.94 -0.26
N MET A 171 -2.11 -4.66 0.77
CA MET A 171 -1.04 -3.65 0.70
C MET A 171 0.16 -4.13 -0.12
N ASP A 172 0.59 -5.37 0.11
CA ASP A 172 1.74 -5.94 -0.60
C ASP A 172 1.50 -5.98 -2.11
N GLY A 173 2.48 -5.47 -2.86
CA GLY A 173 2.45 -5.30 -4.30
C GLY A 173 1.54 -4.17 -4.81
N ALA A 174 0.90 -3.39 -3.93
CA ALA A 174 0.06 -2.28 -4.36
C ALA A 174 0.91 -1.15 -4.99
N THR A 175 0.40 -0.56 -6.07
CA THR A 175 0.92 0.72 -6.56
C THR A 175 0.37 1.83 -5.67
N ALA A 176 1.27 2.61 -5.09
CA ALA A 176 0.94 3.72 -4.20
C ALA A 176 1.54 5.03 -4.71
N VAL A 177 0.93 6.15 -4.33
CA VAL A 177 1.47 7.50 -4.52
C VAL A 177 1.99 8.00 -3.19
N ILE A 178 3.20 8.57 -3.18
CA ILE A 178 3.74 9.26 -2.01
C ILE A 178 2.99 10.58 -1.82
N ASP A 179 2.33 10.77 -0.68
CA ASP A 179 1.65 12.03 -0.35
C ASP A 179 2.56 12.96 0.42
N SER A 180 3.30 12.41 1.38
CA SER A 180 4.31 13.14 2.15
C SER A 180 5.47 12.23 2.51
N ALA A 181 6.58 12.85 2.91
CA ALA A 181 7.76 12.15 3.34
C ALA A 181 8.35 12.88 4.55
N GLU A 182 8.99 12.16 5.46
CA GLU A 182 9.71 12.73 6.61
C GLU A 182 10.86 11.81 7.02
N GLN A 183 12.05 12.38 7.26
CA GLN A 183 13.15 11.61 7.87
C GLN A 183 13.01 11.73 9.38
N THR A 184 12.80 10.61 10.07
CA THR A 184 12.54 10.58 11.51
C THR A 184 12.91 9.22 12.09
N THR A 185 12.85 9.10 13.42
CA THR A 185 12.92 7.81 14.09
C THR A 185 11.52 7.19 14.12
N VAL A 186 11.42 5.94 13.66
CA VAL A 186 10.21 5.13 13.72
C VAL A 186 10.34 4.03 14.76
N TYR A 187 9.20 3.66 15.31
CA TYR A 187 9.09 2.67 16.36
C TYR A 187 8.15 1.55 15.95
N MET A 188 8.58 0.32 16.23
CA MET A 188 7.70 -0.84 16.26
C MET A 188 7.26 -1.05 17.71
N VAL A 189 5.96 -1.22 17.94
CA VAL A 189 5.40 -1.20 19.31
C VAL A 189 4.44 -2.34 19.59
N ASP A 190 4.42 -2.78 20.85
CA ASP A 190 3.37 -3.61 21.41
C ASP A 190 2.44 -2.75 22.25
N PHE A 191 1.12 -2.87 22.11
CA PHE A 191 0.17 -2.12 22.93
C PHE A 191 -1.14 -2.87 23.16
N THR A 192 -1.87 -2.51 24.21
CA THR A 192 -3.26 -2.95 24.40
C THR A 192 -4.19 -1.80 24.01
N PRO A 193 -5.16 -2.01 23.09
CA PRO A 193 -6.05 -0.94 22.66
C PRO A 193 -6.84 -0.33 23.83
N THR A 194 -7.02 0.99 23.83
CA THR A 194 -7.80 1.71 24.86
C THR A 194 -9.29 1.39 24.81
N THR A 195 -9.78 0.90 23.67
CA THR A 195 -11.12 0.35 23.47
C THR A 195 -11.29 -1.05 24.09
N GLY A 196 -10.19 -1.65 24.58
CA GLY A 196 -10.14 -3.03 25.06
C GLY A 196 -9.83 -4.03 23.94
N GLY A 197 -9.65 -5.30 24.29
CA GLY A 197 -9.34 -6.36 23.33
C GLY A 197 -8.06 -7.12 23.65
N GLU A 198 -7.56 -7.83 22.64
CA GLU A 198 -6.27 -8.53 22.74
C GLU A 198 -5.12 -7.54 22.56
N GLU A 199 -3.93 -7.91 23.07
CA GLU A 199 -2.71 -7.14 22.88
C GLU A 199 -2.29 -7.19 21.41
N VAL A 200 -2.04 -6.01 20.82
CA VAL A 200 -1.49 -5.85 19.48
C VAL A 200 0.02 -5.95 19.57
N LYS A 201 0.62 -6.85 18.78
CA LYS A 201 2.05 -7.12 18.77
C LYS A 201 2.74 -6.60 17.52
N ASN A 202 3.94 -6.06 17.67
CA ASN A 202 4.79 -5.59 16.58
C ASN A 202 4.06 -4.66 15.60
N HIS A 203 3.26 -3.74 16.12
CA HIS A 203 2.58 -2.75 15.30
C HIS A 203 3.61 -1.84 14.62
N LYS A 204 3.41 -1.63 13.33
CA LYS A 204 4.22 -0.82 12.42
C LYS A 204 3.32 0.23 11.79
N TRP A 205 3.68 1.51 11.78
CA TRP A 205 4.76 2.14 12.54
C TRP A 205 4.18 3.33 13.29
N VAL A 206 4.87 3.77 14.35
CA VAL A 206 4.61 5.08 14.95
C VAL A 206 5.89 5.90 14.93
N THR A 207 5.78 7.19 14.68
CA THR A 207 6.93 8.11 14.64
C THR A 207 7.25 8.66 16.04
N GLU A 208 8.45 9.23 16.21
CA GLU A 208 8.85 9.84 17.48
C GLU A 208 7.89 10.93 17.98
N SER A 209 7.34 11.75 17.07
CA SER A 209 6.38 12.80 17.41
C SER A 209 4.99 12.28 17.81
N GLU A 210 4.70 11.02 17.51
CA GLU A 210 3.44 10.36 17.84
C GLU A 210 3.49 9.62 19.18
N LEU A 211 4.61 9.76 19.91
CA LEU A 211 4.83 9.16 21.21
C LEU A 211 5.10 10.24 22.26
N SER A 212 4.52 10.06 23.45
CA SER A 212 4.85 10.85 24.64
C SER A 212 5.41 9.98 25.77
N PRO A 213 6.15 10.54 26.74
CA PRO A 213 6.71 9.75 27.83
C PRO A 213 5.63 9.08 28.69
N ALA A 214 5.80 7.78 28.97
CA ALA A 214 5.03 7.09 30.00
C ALA A 214 5.54 7.49 31.41
N GLU A 215 4.64 7.57 32.39
CA GLU A 215 4.96 7.93 33.79
C GLU A 215 5.74 6.85 34.56
#